data_AF-A0AA96XFQ7-F1
#
_entry.id   AF-A0AA96XFQ7-F1
#
_cell.length_a   1.000
_cell.length_b   1.000
_cell.length_c   1.000
_cell.angle_alpha   90.00
_cell.angle_beta   90.00
_cell.angle_gamma   90.00
#
_symmetry.space_group_name_H-M   'P 1'
#
loop_
_entity.id
_entity.type
_entity.pdbx_description
1 polymer ?
#
loop_
_entity_poly.entity_id
_entity_poly.type
_entity_poly.pdbx_seq_one_letter_code
_entity_poly.pdbx_strand_id
1 'polypeptide(L)'
;MRREVQWMEWGQGRGPRVLLLPGLGARGSGFQALAHQLLPWARPILVEYPEGEAAACGAGALARQVLRAVGDVDAVVASSFGGMVAAHRRRLARREAWPSWAPLPAPSTWACAGSSLA
;
A
#
# COMPACT_ATOMS: atom_id res chain seq x y z
N MET A 1 15.70 -12.08 -11.77
CA MET A 1 14.23 -11.89 -11.71
C MET A 1 13.78 -12.01 -10.27
N ARG A 2 13.08 -10.99 -9.76
CA ARG A 2 12.52 -11.00 -8.39
C ARG A 2 11.28 -11.88 -8.35
N ARG A 3 11.24 -12.80 -7.39
CA ARG A 3 10.13 -13.76 -7.20
C ARG A 3 9.13 -13.34 -6.12
N GLU A 4 9.51 -12.39 -5.26
CA GLU A 4 8.72 -11.95 -4.12
C GLU A 4 8.70 -10.42 -4.04
N VAL A 5 7.72 -9.90 -3.29
CA VAL A 5 7.67 -8.48 -2.92
C VAL A 5 8.89 -8.14 -2.06
N GLN A 6 9.67 -7.17 -2.52
CA GLN A 6 10.74 -6.56 -1.74
C GLN A 6 10.32 -5.17 -1.30
N TRP A 7 10.93 -4.68 -0.22
CA TRP A 7 10.69 -3.33 0.26
C TRP A 7 11.92 -2.73 0.89
N MET A 8 11.98 -1.40 0.85
CA MET A 8 12.99 -0.60 1.53
C MET A 8 12.29 0.52 2.29
N GLU A 9 12.54 0.59 3.59
CA GLU A 9 12.09 1.70 4.45
C GLU A 9 13.25 2.65 4.67
N TRP A 10 13.01 3.95 4.51
CA TRP A 10 13.97 4.99 4.82
C TRP A 10 13.53 5.84 6.01
N GLY A 11 14.52 6.46 6.65
CA GLY A 11 14.33 7.32 7.82
C GLY A 11 14.36 6.51 9.12
N GLN A 12 14.82 7.17 10.19
CA GLN A 12 14.85 6.65 11.55
C GLN A 12 14.14 7.71 12.41
N GLY A 13 12.97 7.40 12.97
CA GLY A 13 12.19 8.40 13.72
C GLY A 13 10.70 8.07 13.91
N ARG A 14 9.94 9.03 14.43
CA ARG A 14 8.49 8.92 14.73
C ARG A 14 7.56 9.42 13.61
N GLY A 15 8.09 9.74 12.44
CA GLY A 15 7.28 10.21 11.30
C GLY A 15 6.32 9.13 10.78
N PRO A 16 5.21 9.52 10.11
CA PRO A 16 4.26 8.60 9.52
C PRO A 16 4.93 7.66 8.51
N ARG A 17 4.52 6.39 8.52
CA ARG A 17 4.93 5.39 7.52
C ARG A 17 4.13 5.62 6.25
N VAL A 18 4.82 5.97 5.18
CA VAL A 18 4.20 6.26 3.88
C VAL A 18 4.59 5.18 2.89
N LEU A 19 3.64 4.32 2.54
CA LEU A 19 3.85 3.23 1.59
C LEU A 19 3.80 3.76 0.16
N LEU A 20 4.84 3.48 -0.61
CA LEU A 20 5.01 3.89 -1.98
C LEU A 20 4.84 2.67 -2.90
N LEU A 21 3.79 2.71 -3.74
CA LEU A 21 3.38 1.62 -4.62
C LEU A 21 3.49 2.05 -6.10
N PRO A 22 4.61 1.73 -6.77
CA PRO A 22 4.80 2.04 -8.19
C PRO A 22 3.79 1.33 -9.12
N GLY A 23 3.82 1.67 -10.41
CA GLY A 23 3.17 0.89 -11.45
C GLY A 23 3.95 -0.39 -11.76
N LEU A 24 3.30 -1.36 -12.42
CA LEU A 24 3.95 -2.61 -12.82
C LEU A 24 5.05 -2.33 -13.86
N GLY A 25 6.24 -2.91 -13.68
CA GLY A 25 7.40 -2.69 -14.55
C GLY A 25 8.11 -1.35 -14.34
N ALA A 26 7.59 -0.45 -13.50
CA ALA A 26 8.31 0.74 -13.10
C ALA A 26 9.41 0.37 -12.11
N ARG A 27 10.68 0.65 -12.44
CA ARG A 27 11.85 0.39 -11.59
C ARG A 27 11.97 1.32 -10.36
N GLY A 28 10.87 1.92 -9.93
CA GLY A 28 10.82 2.72 -8.71
C GLY A 28 11.60 4.04 -8.70
N SER A 29 12.36 4.42 -9.73
CA SER A 29 13.24 5.61 -9.69
C SER A 29 12.51 6.92 -9.35
N GLY A 30 11.33 7.16 -9.93
CA GLY A 30 10.49 8.31 -9.59
C GLY A 30 10.00 8.29 -8.14
N PHE A 31 9.69 7.10 -7.62
CA PHE A 31 9.30 6.92 -6.22
C PHE A 31 10.50 6.96 -5.26
N GLN A 32 11.71 6.62 -5.69
CA GLN A 32 12.93 6.83 -4.90
C GLN A 32 13.20 8.32 -4.73
N ALA A 33 13.09 9.11 -5.79
CA ALA A 33 13.20 10.56 -5.69
C ALA A 33 12.14 11.14 -4.73
N LEU A 34 10.89 10.68 -4.84
CA LEU A 34 9.82 11.05 -3.90
C LEU A 34 10.15 10.62 -2.46
N ALA A 35 10.66 9.40 -2.25
CA ALA A 35 11.06 8.91 -0.94
C ALA A 35 12.11 9.84 -0.32
N HIS A 36 13.15 10.21 -1.07
CA HIS A 36 14.18 11.15 -0.59
C HIS A 36 13.62 12.51 -0.21
N GLN A 37 12.66 13.03 -0.99
CA GLN A 37 11.99 14.28 -0.66
C GLN A 37 11.17 14.15 0.63
N LEU A 38 10.54 13.00 0.89
CA LEU A 38 9.70 12.79 2.06
C LEU A 38 10.46 12.56 3.38
N LEU A 39 11.77 12.23 3.33
CA LEU A 39 12.57 11.89 4.52
C LEU A 39 12.52 12.90 5.67
N PRO A 40 12.45 14.23 5.45
CA PRO A 40 12.37 15.19 6.54
C PRO A 40 11.07 15.09 7.35
N TRP A 41 10.02 14.48 6.80
CA TRP A 41 8.66 14.52 7.38
C TRP A 41 8.07 13.14 7.66
N ALA A 42 8.58 12.10 7.02
CA ALA A 42 7.96 10.77 7.02
C ALA A 42 9.01 9.65 7.02
N ARG A 43 8.52 8.42 7.14
CA ARG A 43 9.26 7.17 6.91
C ARG A 43 8.72 6.49 5.64
N PRO A 44 9.27 6.82 4.47
CA PRO A 44 8.80 6.26 3.22
C PRO A 44 9.20 4.79 3.11
N ILE A 45 8.30 3.98 2.55
CA ILE A 45 8.52 2.55 2.32
C ILE A 45 8.27 2.29 0.84
N LEU A 46 9.32 2.07 0.05
CA LEU A 46 9.17 1.72 -1.36
C LEU A 46 9.05 0.22 -1.51
N VAL A 47 7.97 -0.20 -2.16
CA VAL A 47 7.76 -1.58 -2.58
C VAL A 47 8.30 -1.78 -3.99
N GLU A 48 8.97 -2.90 -4.18
CA GLU A 48 9.34 -3.43 -5.48
C GLU A 48 8.59 -4.75 -5.71
N TYR A 49 7.81 -4.81 -6.79
CA TYR A 49 7.04 -6.00 -7.14
C TYR A 49 7.93 -7.10 -7.73
N PRO A 50 7.50 -8.37 -7.64
CA PRO A 50 8.07 -9.44 -8.44
C PRO A 50 7.94 -9.16 -9.94
N GLU A 51 8.78 -9.80 -10.73
CA GLU A 51 8.86 -9.66 -12.18
C GLU A 51 8.53 -10.98 -12.88
N GLY A 52 8.20 -10.91 -14.18
CA GLY A 52 7.90 -12.10 -14.98
C GLY A 52 6.62 -12.80 -14.52
N GLU A 53 6.59 -14.14 -14.58
CA GLU A 53 5.42 -14.93 -14.19
C GLU A 53 4.99 -14.70 -12.74
N ALA A 54 5.92 -14.36 -11.84
CA ALA A 54 5.60 -14.05 -10.45
C ALA A 54 4.77 -12.75 -10.31
N ALA A 55 4.84 -11.84 -11.28
CA ALA A 55 4.00 -10.65 -11.34
C ALA A 55 2.56 -10.94 -11.80
N ALA A 56 2.32 -12.08 -12.46
CA ALA A 56 1.03 -12.44 -13.04
C ALA A 56 -0.01 -12.92 -12.00
N CYS A 57 0.34 -12.97 -10.72
CA CYS A 57 -0.56 -13.39 -9.63
C CYS A 57 -1.70 -12.38 -9.32
N GLY A 58 -1.68 -11.20 -9.94
CA GLY A 58 -2.74 -10.18 -9.83
C GLY A 58 -2.64 -9.28 -8.60
N ALA A 59 -3.30 -8.13 -8.67
CA ALA A 59 -3.18 -7.05 -7.67
C ALA A 59 -3.61 -7.48 -6.25
N GLY A 60 -4.63 -8.33 -6.13
CA GLY A 60 -5.10 -8.83 -4.83
C GLY A 60 -4.12 -9.77 -4.13
N ALA A 61 -3.40 -10.60 -4.88
CA ALA A 61 -2.36 -11.47 -4.31
C ALA A 61 -1.15 -10.65 -3.86
N LEU A 62 -0.72 -9.69 -4.69
CA LEU A 62 0.35 -8.76 -4.35
C LEU A 62 -0.01 -7.90 -3.13
N ALA A 63 -1.26 -7.43 -3.02
CA ALA A 63 -1.71 -6.67 -1.85
C ALA A 63 -1.57 -7.47 -0.54
N ARG A 64 -1.84 -8.78 -0.55
CA ARG A 64 -1.61 -9.66 0.61
C ARG A 64 -0.13 -9.80 0.95
N GLN A 65 0.73 -9.95 -0.07
CA GLN A 65 2.17 -10.02 0.14
C GLN A 65 2.71 -8.71 0.72
N VAL A 66 2.31 -7.57 0.17
CA VAL A 66 2.69 -6.25 0.67
C VAL A 66 2.21 -6.03 2.11
N LEU A 67 0.95 -6.37 2.43
CA LEU A 67 0.42 -6.23 3.78
C LEU A 67 1.22 -7.08 4.79
N ARG A 68 1.53 -8.34 4.44
CA ARG A 68 2.35 -9.21 5.29
C ARG A 68 3.79 -8.71 5.45
N ALA A 69 4.38 -8.18 4.38
CA ALA A 69 5.77 -7.75 4.38
C ALA A 69 6.00 -6.43 5.12
N VAL A 70 5.08 -5.47 4.96
CA VAL A 70 5.25 -4.10 5.46
C VAL A 70 4.43 -3.82 6.73
N GLY A 71 3.34 -4.56 6.95
CA GLY A 71 2.40 -4.33 8.05
C GLY A 71 1.57 -3.06 7.85
N ASP A 72 1.12 -2.47 8.95
CA ASP A 72 0.32 -1.24 8.96
C ASP A 72 1.11 0.02 8.60
N VAL A 73 0.46 0.94 7.90
CA VAL A 73 1.04 2.21 7.42
C VAL A 73 0.01 3.31 7.53
N ASP A 74 0.47 4.55 7.66
CA ASP A 74 -0.37 5.73 7.89
C ASP A 74 -0.94 6.28 6.57
N ALA A 75 -0.16 6.19 5.49
CA ALA A 75 -0.57 6.66 4.17
C ALA A 75 -0.03 5.76 3.04
N VAL A 76 -0.69 5.83 1.88
CA VAL A 76 -0.28 5.13 0.66
C VAL A 76 -0.25 6.12 -0.50
N VAL A 77 0.87 6.18 -1.20
CA VAL A 77 1.01 6.88 -2.48
C VAL A 77 1.17 5.82 -3.56
N ALA A 78 0.34 5.87 -4.59
CA ALA A 78 0.27 4.82 -5.59
C ALA A 78 0.08 5.38 -7.00
N SER A 79 0.58 4.65 -7.99
CA SER A 79 0.41 4.99 -9.40
C SER A 79 0.04 3.77 -10.24
N SER A 80 -0.89 3.94 -11.19
CA SER A 80 -1.33 2.91 -12.14
C SER A 80 -1.67 1.58 -11.42
N PHE A 81 -1.00 0.47 -11.76
CA PHE A 81 -1.19 -0.84 -11.13
C PHE A 81 -1.04 -0.80 -9.60
N GLY A 82 -0.15 0.04 -9.06
CA GLY A 82 -0.03 0.24 -7.62
C GLY A 82 -1.31 0.73 -6.96
N GLY A 83 -2.15 1.49 -7.68
CA GLY A 83 -3.46 1.93 -7.20
C GLY A 83 -4.42 0.76 -6.97
N MET A 84 -4.40 -0.26 -7.84
CA MET A 84 -5.19 -1.48 -7.65
C MET A 84 -4.69 -2.27 -6.44
N VAL A 85 -3.38 -2.39 -6.26
CA VAL A 85 -2.77 -3.02 -5.08
C VAL A 85 -3.17 -2.27 -3.80
N ALA A 86 -3.13 -0.94 -3.81
CA ALA A 86 -3.55 -0.10 -2.68
C ALA A 86 -5.01 -0.34 -2.27
N ALA A 87 -5.92 -0.39 -3.25
CA ALA A 87 -7.35 -0.62 -3.01
C ALA A 87 -7.60 -2.00 -2.37
N HIS A 88 -6.97 -3.05 -2.89
CA HIS A 88 -7.04 -4.38 -2.29
C HIS A 88 -6.45 -4.43 -0.88
N ARG A 89 -5.29 -3.78 -0.66
CA ARG A 89 -4.64 -3.72 0.66
C ARG A 89 -5.56 -3.06 1.69
N ARG A 90 -6.18 -1.93 1.34
CA ARG A 90 -7.12 -1.23 2.24
C ARG A 90 -8.30 -2.11 2.65
N ARG A 91 -8.84 -2.89 1.70
CA ARG A 91 -9.91 -3.85 1.98
C ARG A 91 -9.46 -4.97 2.91
N LEU A 92 -8.23 -5.46 2.76
CA LEU A 92 -7.65 -6.51 3.60
C LEU A 92 -7.37 -6.01 5.03
N ALA A 93 -6.68 -4.88 5.17
CA ALA A 93 -6.38 -4.28 6.48
C ALA A 93 -7.66 -3.94 7.27
N ARG A 94 -8.73 -3.49 6.59
CA ARG A 94 -10.04 -3.28 7.24
C ARG A 94 -10.69 -4.57 7.73
N ARG A 95 -10.46 -5.70 7.07
CA ARG A 95 -10.98 -7.01 7.52
C ARG A 95 -10.23 -7.54 8.73
N GLU A 96 -8.92 -7.31 8.80
CA GLU A 96 -8.10 -7.71 9.96
C GLU A 96 -8.37 -6.83 11.19
N ALA A 97 -8.65 -5.54 10.97
CA ALA A 97 -9.01 -4.61 12.05
C ALA A 97 -10.45 -4.76 12.56
N TRP A 98 -11.33 -5.47 11.84
CA TRP A 98 -12.72 -5.67 12.25
C TRP A 98 -12.85 -6.88 13.18
N PRO A 99 -13.35 -6.72 14.43
CA PRO A 99 -13.51 -7.84 15.33
C PRO A 99 -14.44 -8.91 14.74
N SER A 100 -14.09 -10.18 14.85
CA SER A 100 -14.89 -11.30 14.31
C SER A 100 -16.31 -11.38 14.90
N TRP A 101 -16.53 -10.77 16.06
CA TRP A 101 -17.83 -10.71 16.74
C TRP A 101 -18.67 -9.49 16.35
N ALA A 102 -18.12 -8.52 15.61
CA ALA A 102 -18.83 -7.31 15.24
C ALA A 102 -19.58 -7.50 13.90
N PRO A 103 -20.88 -7.15 13.80
CA PRO A 103 -21.63 -7.30 12.56
C PRO A 103 -21.08 -6.40 11.45
N LEU A 104 -20.94 -6.93 10.23
CA LEU A 104 -20.49 -6.13 9.07
C LEU A 104 -21.48 -4.98 8.83
N PRO A 105 -21.02 -3.73 8.65
CA PRO A 105 -21.92 -2.62 8.43
C PRO A 105 -22.59 -2.74 7.05
N ALA A 106 -23.88 -2.40 7.01
CA ALA A 106 -24.73 -2.56 5.84
C ALA A 106 -24.16 -1.83 4.60
N PRO A 107 -24.41 -2.32 3.37
CA PRO A 107 -23.88 -1.76 2.12
C PRO A 107 -24.11 -0.25 1.94
N SER A 108 -25.16 0.30 2.55
CA SER A 108 -25.50 1.74 2.52
C SER A 108 -24.51 2.64 3.27
N THR A 109 -23.76 2.11 4.23
CA THR A 109 -22.81 2.88 5.03
C THR A 109 -21.48 3.17 4.31
N TRP A 110 -21.24 2.50 3.17
CA TRP A 110 -20.01 2.67 2.39
C TRP A 110 -20.01 3.95 1.53
N ALA A 111 -21.18 4.56 1.30
CA ALA A 111 -21.34 5.74 0.43
C ALA A 111 -21.02 7.08 1.12
N CYS A 112 -20.92 7.13 2.45
CA CYS A 112 -20.76 8.39 3.19
C CYS A 112 -19.45 8.42 3.99
N ALA A 113 -18.31 8.37 3.31
CA ALA A 113 -17.03 8.75 3.92
C ALA A 113 -16.22 9.74 3.05
N GLY A 114 -16.88 10.37 2.08
CA GLY A 114 -16.31 11.42 1.25
C GLY A 114 -17.41 12.37 0.82
N SER A 115 -17.80 13.28 1.72
CA SER A 115 -18.48 14.56 1.47
C SER A 115 -18.92 15.15 2.80
N SER A 116 -18.07 15.98 3.40
CA SER A 116 -18.48 17.17 4.17
C SER A 116 -17.22 17.92 4.63
N LEU A 117 -16.66 18.70 3.70
CA LEU A 117 -16.01 19.95 4.01
C LEU A 117 -16.58 20.97 3.03
N ALA A 118 -17.68 21.59 3.45
CA ALA A 118 -18.17 22.90 3.06
C ALA A 118 -19.09 23.38 4.19
#